data_AF-A0A538JYM3-F1
#
_entry.id   AF-A0A538JYM3-F1
#
_cell.length_a   1.000
_cell.length_b   1.000
_cell.length_c   1.000
_cell.angle_alpha   90.00
_cell.angle_beta   90.00
_cell.angle_gamma   90.00
#
_symmetry.space_group_name_H-M   'P 1'
#
loop_
_entity.id
_entity.type
_entity.pdbx_description
1 polymer ?
#
loop_
_entity_poly.entity_id
_entity_poly.type
_entity_poly.pdbx_seq_one_letter_code
_entity_poly.pdbx_strand_id
1 'polypeptide(L)'
;MLEPGIDKHEWESQWQQFEDDVESSPAEALFELDRLTAEMLQLRGYAIDDRVARSGDDRDILAEFRAAREVTRRVESDEDVSPGNIAAAVEGYPSLYDYLIVERGSP
;
A
#
# COMPACT_ATOMS: atom_id res chain seq x y z
N MET A 1 -0.82 -15.40 -17.25
CA MET A 1 -0.74 -14.10 -17.95
C MET A 1 -1.25 -13.09 -16.95
N LEU A 2 -0.40 -12.16 -16.47
CA LEU A 2 -0.87 -11.06 -15.63
C LEU A 2 -1.66 -10.14 -16.55
N GLU A 3 -2.98 -10.03 -16.33
CA GLU A 3 -3.84 -9.15 -17.10
C GLU A 3 -3.40 -7.70 -16.88
N PRO A 4 -2.87 -7.03 -17.92
CA PRO A 4 -2.35 -5.69 -17.78
C PRO A 4 -3.53 -4.72 -17.84
N GLY A 5 -4.03 -4.31 -16.67
CA GLY A 5 -4.99 -3.22 -16.60
C GLY A 5 -5.98 -3.39 -15.49
N ILE A 6 -5.53 -3.28 -14.24
CA ILE A 6 -6.43 -2.69 -13.26
C ILE A 6 -6.52 -1.21 -13.64
N ASP A 7 -7.70 -0.80 -14.12
CA ASP A 7 -8.00 0.59 -14.40
C ASP A 7 -8.07 1.38 -13.10
N LYS A 8 -7.72 2.67 -13.14
CA LYS A 8 -7.80 3.58 -11.98
C LYS A 8 -9.15 3.45 -11.25
N HIS A 9 -10.24 3.27 -12.00
CA HIS A 9 -11.58 3.07 -11.46
C HIS A 9 -11.74 1.81 -10.62
N GLU A 10 -11.09 0.72 -10.99
CA GLU A 10 -11.15 -0.53 -10.22
C GLU A 10 -10.33 -0.39 -8.93
N TRP A 11 -9.17 0.27 -8.97
CA TRP A 11 -8.43 0.65 -7.78
C TRP A 11 -9.20 1.59 -6.85
N GLU A 12 -9.87 2.61 -7.38
CA GLU A 12 -10.76 3.50 -6.62
C GLU A 12 -11.94 2.75 -5.99
N SER A 13 -12.44 1.72 -6.65
CA SER A 13 -13.55 0.91 -6.13
C SER A 13 -13.09 -0.01 -5.01
N GLN A 14 -11.93 -0.66 -5.17
CA GLN A 14 -11.30 -1.47 -4.12
C GLN A 14 -10.93 -0.60 -2.90
N TRP A 15 -10.35 0.57 -3.12
CA TRP A 15 -10.01 1.51 -2.06
C TRP A 15 -11.24 1.91 -1.22
N GLN A 16 -12.34 2.28 -1.87
CA GLN A 16 -13.60 2.63 -1.18
C GLN A 16 -14.18 1.48 -0.37
N GLN A 17 -14.00 0.23 -0.80
CA GLN A 17 -14.44 -0.92 -0.04
C GLN A 17 -13.66 -1.04 1.29
N PHE A 18 -12.36 -0.74 1.27
CA PHE A 18 -11.52 -0.87 2.45
C PHE A 18 -11.70 0.26 3.47
N GLU A 19 -12.30 1.40 3.09
CA GLU A 19 -12.56 2.50 4.05
C GLU A 19 -13.45 2.05 5.22
N ASP A 20 -14.48 1.24 4.97
CA ASP A 20 -15.34 0.68 6.01
C ASP A 20 -14.61 -0.40 6.84
N ASP A 21 -13.80 -1.23 6.16
CA ASP A 21 -13.01 -2.28 6.79
C ASP A 21 -11.92 -1.71 7.71
N VAL A 22 -11.37 -0.53 7.41
CA VAL A 22 -10.40 0.16 8.27
C VAL A 22 -11.01 0.50 9.63
N GLU A 23 -12.28 0.92 9.66
CA GLU A 23 -12.99 1.24 10.90
C GLU A 23 -13.42 -0.02 11.66
N SER A 24 -13.88 -1.04 10.94
CA SER A 24 -14.45 -2.27 11.53
C SER A 24 -13.37 -3.28 11.93
N SER A 25 -12.38 -3.49 11.06
CA SER A 25 -11.33 -4.51 11.16
C SER A 25 -9.98 -3.96 10.64
N PRO A 26 -9.32 -3.04 11.37
CA PRO A 26 -8.09 -2.39 10.90
C PRO A 26 -6.95 -3.38 10.61
N ALA A 27 -6.88 -4.50 11.33
CA ALA A 27 -5.89 -5.54 11.07
C ALA A 27 -6.15 -6.30 9.76
N GLU A 28 -7.42 -6.57 9.42
CA GLU A 28 -7.78 -7.22 8.15
C GLU A 28 -7.58 -6.25 6.98
N ALA A 29 -8.05 -5.01 7.14
CA ALA A 29 -7.86 -3.95 6.16
C ALA A 29 -6.37 -3.69 5.87
N LEU A 30 -5.51 -3.75 6.89
CA LEU A 30 -4.06 -3.60 6.73
C LEU A 30 -3.46 -4.57 5.70
N PHE A 31 -3.93 -5.82 5.66
CA PHE A 31 -3.45 -6.82 4.69
C PHE A 31 -3.92 -6.53 3.27
N GLU A 32 -5.18 -6.14 3.12
CA GLU A 32 -5.75 -5.80 1.82
C GLU A 32 -5.12 -4.52 1.25
N LEU A 33 -4.90 -3.51 2.09
CA LEU A 33 -4.21 -2.26 1.74
C LEU A 33 -2.75 -2.50 1.32
N ASP A 34 -2.02 -3.37 2.03
CA ASP A 34 -0.65 -3.77 1.64
C ASP A 34 -0.65 -4.41 0.25
N ARG A 35 -1.57 -5.34 0.02
CA ARG A 35 -1.67 -6.08 -1.24
C ARG A 35 -1.99 -5.15 -2.41
N LEU A 36 -3.01 -4.31 -2.28
CA LEU A 36 -3.42 -3.35 -3.31
C LEU A 36 -2.27 -2.39 -3.65
N THR A 37 -1.64 -1.81 -2.62
CA THR A 37 -0.55 -0.85 -2.81
C THR A 37 0.69 -1.50 -3.43
N ALA A 38 1.01 -2.74 -3.03
CA ALA A 38 2.10 -3.52 -3.62
C ALA A 38 1.89 -3.79 -5.11
N GLU A 39 0.66 -4.11 -5.50
CA GLU A 39 0.30 -4.38 -6.88
C GLU A 39 0.39 -3.11 -7.73
N MET A 40 -0.14 -1.98 -7.23
CA MET A 40 -0.01 -0.67 -7.89
C MET A 40 1.45 -0.27 -8.10
N LEU A 41 2.30 -0.43 -7.08
CA LEU A 41 3.72 -0.14 -7.16
C LEU A 41 4.40 -1.00 -8.24
N GLN A 42 4.14 -2.32 -8.24
CA GLN A 42 4.69 -3.22 -9.26
C GLN A 42 4.21 -2.88 -10.67
N LEU A 43 2.92 -2.61 -10.84
CA LEU A 43 2.33 -2.25 -12.14
C LEU A 43 2.92 -0.93 -12.69
N ARG A 44 3.39 -0.05 -11.81
CA ARG A 44 4.09 1.19 -12.19
C ARG A 44 5.58 1.05 -12.39
N GLY A 45 6.12 -0.16 -12.20
CA GLY A 45 7.54 -0.45 -12.38
C GLY A 45 8.40 -0.16 -11.15
N TYR A 46 7.80 0.10 -9.99
CA TYR A 46 8.55 0.16 -8.74
C TYR A 46 8.99 -1.24 -8.33
N ALA A 47 10.29 -1.39 -8.08
CA ALA A 47 10.87 -2.64 -7.66
C ALA A 47 10.75 -2.78 -6.13
N ILE A 48 9.55 -3.14 -5.65
CA ILE A 48 9.26 -3.23 -4.21
C ILE A 48 10.16 -4.23 -3.48
N ASP A 49 10.53 -5.32 -4.14
CA ASP A 49 11.44 -6.36 -3.64
C ASP A 49 12.93 -6.02 -3.83
N ASP A 50 13.25 -5.04 -4.68
CA ASP A 50 14.63 -4.63 -4.92
C ASP A 50 15.07 -3.60 -3.88
N ARG A 51 16.08 -3.94 -3.10
CA ARG A 51 16.58 -3.07 -2.02
C ARG A 51 17.23 -1.78 -2.55
N VAL A 52 17.53 -1.69 -3.84
CA VAL A 52 18.12 -0.52 -4.48
C VAL A 52 17.00 0.31 -5.11
N ALA A 53 16.30 1.09 -4.28
CA ALA A 53 15.42 2.13 -4.79
C ALA A 53 16.26 3.14 -5.62
N ARG A 54 15.72 3.56 -6.77
CA ARG A 54 16.31 4.65 -7.56
C ARG A 54 16.14 5.97 -6.78
N SER A 55 17.04 6.93 -7.00
CA SER A 55 17.06 8.18 -6.23
C SER A 55 15.88 9.09 -6.57
N GLY A 56 15.43 9.91 -5.60
CA GLY A 56 14.30 10.83 -5.76
C GLY A 56 13.06 10.36 -4.99
N ASP A 57 11.89 10.85 -5.39
CA ASP A 57 10.58 10.54 -4.80
C ASP A 57 10.29 9.03 -4.73
N ASP A 58 10.77 8.25 -5.70
CA ASP A 58 10.69 6.78 -5.70
C ASP A 58 11.24 6.14 -4.42
N ARG A 59 12.32 6.71 -3.86
CA ARG A 59 12.95 6.19 -2.65
C ARG A 59 12.09 6.43 -1.42
N ASP A 60 11.49 7.61 -1.32
CA ASP A 60 10.70 8.01 -0.16
C ASP A 60 9.40 7.20 -0.11
N ILE A 61 8.73 7.04 -1.26
CA ILE A 61 7.54 6.21 -1.41
C ILE A 61 7.81 4.74 -1.10
N LEU A 62 8.92 4.18 -1.60
CA LEU A 62 9.31 2.81 -1.27
C LEU A 62 9.69 2.65 0.21
N ALA A 63 10.24 3.67 0.86
CA ALA A 63 10.56 3.62 2.28
C ALA A 63 9.29 3.60 3.14
N GLU A 64 8.32 4.45 2.81
CA GLU A 64 7.02 4.51 3.48
C GLU A 64 6.22 3.21 3.30
N PHE A 65 6.14 2.71 2.07
CA PHE A 65 5.54 1.41 1.80
C PHE A 65 6.18 0.28 2.59
N ARG A 66 7.52 0.24 2.66
CA ARG A 66 8.24 -0.78 3.43
C ARG A 66 7.98 -0.69 4.92
N ALA A 67 7.86 0.51 5.47
CA ALA A 67 7.55 0.71 6.89
C ALA A 67 6.16 0.17 7.23
N ALA A 68 5.15 0.48 6.42
CA ALA A 68 3.79 -0.05 6.60
C ALA A 68 3.75 -1.58 6.43
N ARG A 69 4.39 -2.10 5.38
CA ARG A 69 4.50 -3.53 5.11
C ARG A 69 5.21 -4.32 6.21
N GLU A 70 6.18 -3.70 6.87
CA GLU A 70 6.87 -4.33 8.01
C GLU A 70 5.90 -4.58 9.17
N VAL A 71 5.01 -3.64 9.45
CA VAL A 71 3.94 -3.81 10.43
C VAL A 71 2.97 -4.91 9.98
N THR A 72 2.53 -4.87 8.71
CA THR A 72 1.65 -5.91 8.15
C THR A 72 2.24 -7.31 8.32
N ARG A 73 3.53 -7.52 8.01
CA ARG A 73 4.19 -8.83 8.17
C ARG A 73 4.30 -9.30 9.62
N ARG A 74 4.48 -8.37 10.57
CA ARG A 74 4.46 -8.70 12.00
C ARG A 74 3.08 -9.18 12.44
N VAL A 75 2.02 -8.48 12.01
CA VAL A 75 0.64 -8.90 12.28
C VAL A 75 0.35 -10.27 11.63
N GLU A 76 0.83 -10.50 10.39
CA GLU A 76 0.71 -11.81 9.71
C GLU A 76 1.40 -12.94 10.47
N SER A 77 2.55 -12.63 11.07
CA SER A 77 3.37 -13.59 11.82
C SER A 77 2.86 -13.82 13.25
N ASP A 78 1.67 -13.30 13.59
CA ASP A 78 1.06 -13.35 14.93
C ASP A 78 1.98 -12.72 16.00
N GLU A 79 2.85 -11.77 15.62
CA GLU A 79 3.66 -11.00 16.56
C GLU A 79 2.77 -9.99 17.31
N ASP A 80 3.12 -9.73 18.57
CA ASP A 80 2.42 -8.73 19.39
C ASP A 80 2.70 -7.31 18.85
N VAL A 81 1.83 -6.84 17.95
CA VAL A 81 1.86 -5.50 17.40
C VAL A 81 0.84 -4.64 18.13
N SER A 82 1.31 -3.54 18.72
CA SER A 82 0.41 -2.61 19.41
C SER A 82 -0.61 -2.00 18.46
N PRO A 83 -1.87 -1.77 18.90
CA PRO A 83 -2.91 -1.14 18.07
C PRO A 83 -2.51 0.22 17.47
N GLY A 84 -1.68 0.99 18.17
CA GLY A 84 -1.14 2.26 17.65
C GLY A 84 -0.19 2.09 16.46
N ASN A 85 0.55 0.98 16.38
CA ASN A 85 1.40 0.69 15.22
C ASN A 85 0.56 0.22 14.03
N ILE A 86 -0.51 -0.55 14.28
CA ILE A 86 -1.47 -0.95 13.25
C ILE A 86 -2.16 0.29 12.67
N ALA A 87 -2.66 1.18 13.53
CA ALA A 87 -3.28 2.43 13.11
C ALA A 87 -2.32 3.29 12.26
N ALA A 88 -1.08 3.48 12.73
CA ALA A 88 -0.07 4.24 11.98
C ALA A 88 0.25 3.62 10.61
N ALA A 89 0.26 2.30 10.50
CA ALA A 89 0.48 1.62 9.22
C ALA A 89 -0.72 1.76 8.27
N VAL A 90 -1.94 1.65 8.80
CA VAL A 90 -3.17 1.91 8.03
C VAL A 90 -3.23 3.35 7.53
N GLU A 91 -2.86 4.33 8.35
CA GLU A 91 -2.83 5.75 7.98
C GLU A 91 -1.78 6.10 6.91
N GLY A 92 -0.74 5.28 6.74
CA GLY A 92 0.28 5.48 5.70
C GLY A 92 -0.16 5.06 4.29
N TYR A 93 -1.03 4.05 4.17
CA TYR A 93 -1.50 3.58 2.86
C TYR A 93 -2.28 4.62 2.04
N PRO A 94 -3.16 5.47 2.63
CA PRO A 94 -3.83 6.54 1.89
C PRO A 94 -2.87 7.52 1.22
N SER A 95 -1.78 7.89 1.88
CA SER A 95 -0.76 8.78 1.30
C SER A 95 -0.05 8.14 0.11
N LEU A 96 0.29 6.84 0.21
CA LEU A 96 0.85 6.07 -0.89
C LEU A 96 -0.14 5.94 -2.05
N TYR A 97 -1.41 5.64 -1.76
CA TYR A 97 -2.47 5.52 -2.75
C TYR A 97 -2.68 6.82 -3.52
N ASP A 98 -2.79 7.96 -2.83
CA ASP A 98 -2.97 9.27 -3.47
C ASP A 98 -1.79 9.58 -4.40
N TYR A 99 -0.55 9.41 -3.92
CA TYR A 99 0.65 9.59 -4.73
C TYR A 99 0.60 8.74 -6.01
N LEU A 100 0.23 7.47 -5.88
CA LEU A 100 0.10 6.58 -7.01
C LEU A 100 -1.01 7.11 -7.94
N ILE A 101 -2.23 7.36 -7.49
CA ILE A 101 -3.30 7.84 -8.37
C ILE A 101 -2.96 9.18 -9.07
N VAL A 102 -2.28 10.11 -8.39
CA VAL A 102 -1.91 11.44 -8.91
C VAL A 102 -0.77 11.38 -9.93
N GLU A 103 0.28 10.57 -9.73
CA GLU A 103 1.43 10.45 -10.64
C GLU A 103 1.06 9.94 -12.05
N ARG A 104 -0.14 9.36 -12.23
CA ARG A 104 -0.66 9.01 -13.57
C ARG A 104 -1.29 10.20 -14.31
N GLY A 105 -1.39 11.35 -13.65
CA GLY A 105 -1.91 12.61 -14.18
C GLY A 105 -0.86 13.56 -14.73
N SER A 106 0.44 13.25 -14.62
CA SER A 106 1.47 13.99 -15.34
C SER A 106 1.41 13.61 -16.83
N PRO A 107 1.11 14.57 -17.72
CA PRO A 107 0.84 14.35 -19.15
C PRO A 107 2.05 13.90 -19.97
#